data_AF-A0A8S3XU72-F1
#
_entry.id   AF-A0A8S3XU72-F1
#
_cell.length_a   1.000
_cell.length_b   1.000
_cell.length_c   1.000
_cell.angle_alpha   90.00
_cell.angle_beta   90.00
_cell.angle_gamma   90.00
#
_symmetry.space_group_name_H-M   'P 1'
#
loop_
_entity.id
_entity.type
_entity.pdbx_description
1 polymer ?
#
loop_
_entity_poly.entity_id
_entity_poly.type
_entity_poly.pdbx_seq_one_letter_code
_entity_poly.pdbx_strand_id
1 'polypeptide(L)'
;MIGFGLKVRTGINILCTSVTELNDFKITDSEWQILEKIHKFLINFKLLSTKLGGEKYVTLPLVIVSFNLLLDKIEFIVKQLDEKPNRSEVDERLILGFQAARDKKLKHYKKSNWIYCTSLILDPRHKTQNFDVTLWGKQIKTESLRKLNELYKEYKSLHSVNTSLESPRNEKKECEYDEDEDVIDFEKLYVPRSHLDLDLFIKAYL
;
A
#
# COMPACT_ATOMS: atom_id res chain seq x y z
N MET A 1 -1.78 2.73 20.10
CA MET A 1 -1.92 1.85 21.28
C MET A 1 -0.84 0.77 21.33
N ILE A 2 -0.75 -0.17 20.37
CA ILE A 2 0.25 -1.25 20.41
C ILE A 2 1.68 -0.73 20.59
N GLY A 3 2.10 0.28 19.83
CA GLY A 3 3.43 0.87 19.96
C GLY A 3 3.72 1.50 21.33
N PHE A 4 2.70 2.01 22.02
CA PHE A 4 2.85 2.48 23.40
C PHE A 4 2.93 1.29 24.37
N GLY A 5 2.05 0.29 24.22
CA GLY A 5 2.05 -0.93 25.01
C GLY A 5 3.40 -1.66 24.97
N LEU A 6 4.05 -1.71 23.81
CA LEU A 6 5.40 -2.27 23.66
C LEU A 6 6.47 -1.47 24.43
N LYS A 7 6.37 -0.12 24.46
CA LYS A 7 7.29 0.72 25.23
C LYS A 7 7.16 0.52 26.74
N VAL A 8 5.94 0.27 27.22
CA VAL A 8 5.65 0.05 28.64
C VAL A 8 5.55 -1.44 29.01
N ARG A 9 6.03 -2.36 28.16
CA ARG A 9 5.96 -3.82 28.36
C ARG A 9 6.41 -4.24 29.76
N THR A 10 7.55 -3.71 30.22
CA THR A 10 8.08 -3.98 31.56
C THR A 10 7.12 -3.56 32.66
N GLY A 11 6.53 -2.36 32.55
CA GLY A 11 5.54 -1.87 33.51
C GLY A 11 4.27 -2.69 33.53
N ILE A 12 3.77 -3.11 32.36
CA ILE A 12 2.60 -3.98 32.24
C ILE A 12 2.88 -5.34 32.91
N ASN A 13 4.02 -5.95 32.63
CA ASN A 13 4.39 -7.24 33.22
C ASN A 13 4.52 -7.16 34.75
N ILE A 14 5.12 -6.09 35.29
CA ILE A 14 5.20 -5.85 36.73
C ILE A 14 3.80 -5.71 37.32
N LEU A 15 2.93 -4.92 36.70
CA LEU A 15 1.57 -4.70 37.18
C LEU A 15 0.75 -6.00 37.20
N CYS A 16 0.79 -6.78 36.13
CA CYS A 16 0.11 -8.09 36.07
C CYS A 16 0.64 -9.10 37.09
N THR A 17 1.91 -8.97 37.49
CA THR A 17 2.51 -9.84 38.53
C THR A 17 2.21 -9.34 39.95
N SER A 18 2.01 -8.02 40.12
CA SER A 18 1.80 -7.40 41.44
C SER A 18 0.34 -7.40 41.88
N VAL A 19 -0.60 -7.41 40.92
CA VAL A 19 -2.04 -7.40 41.17
C VAL A 19 -2.61 -8.76 40.81
N THR A 20 -3.05 -9.53 41.81
CA THR A 20 -3.56 -10.90 41.65
C THR A 20 -4.75 -11.00 40.68
N GLU A 21 -5.58 -9.97 40.62
CA GLU A 21 -6.74 -9.88 39.72
C GLU A 21 -6.35 -9.73 38.25
N LEU A 22 -5.10 -9.34 37.97
CA LEU A 22 -4.57 -9.12 36.62
C LEU A 22 -3.74 -10.28 36.08
N ASN A 23 -3.59 -11.37 36.84
CA ASN A 23 -2.82 -12.54 36.42
C ASN A 23 -3.39 -13.18 35.14
N ASP A 24 -4.71 -13.21 35.00
CA ASP A 24 -5.39 -13.78 33.83
C ASP A 24 -5.15 -12.98 32.54
N PHE A 25 -4.72 -11.71 32.67
CA PHE A 25 -4.40 -10.82 31.54
C PHE A 25 -2.91 -10.77 31.23
N LYS A 26 -2.11 -11.66 31.83
CA LYS A 26 -0.67 -11.69 31.59
C LYS A 26 -0.38 -12.10 30.16
N ILE A 27 0.20 -11.17 29.41
CA ILE A 27 0.61 -11.39 28.02
C ILE A 27 1.89 -12.23 28.02
N THR A 28 1.85 -13.34 27.30
CA THR A 28 2.98 -14.27 27.15
C THR A 28 4.05 -13.71 26.22
N ASP A 29 5.29 -14.22 26.29
CA ASP A 29 6.37 -13.74 25.44
C ASP A 29 6.12 -14.01 23.95
N SER A 30 5.44 -15.10 23.61
CA SER A 30 5.01 -15.39 22.22
C SER A 30 4.00 -14.36 21.72
N GLU A 31 3.05 -13.95 22.54
CA GLU A 31 2.09 -12.88 22.20
C GLU A 31 2.78 -11.53 22.04
N TRP A 32 3.76 -11.21 22.89
CA TRP A 32 4.58 -10.01 22.72
C TRP A 32 5.33 -10.01 21.39
N GLN A 33 5.90 -11.15 20.98
CA GLN A 33 6.55 -11.27 19.67
C GLN A 33 5.57 -11.05 18.51
N ILE A 34 4.35 -11.58 18.61
CA ILE A 34 3.28 -11.34 17.62
C ILE A 34 2.98 -9.83 17.55
N LEU A 35 2.78 -9.17 18.69
CA LEU A 35 2.49 -7.75 18.77
C LEU A 35 3.61 -6.88 18.17
N GLU A 36 4.87 -7.23 18.39
CA GLU A 36 6.02 -6.55 17.79
C GLU A 36 6.01 -6.64 16.26
N LYS A 37 5.77 -7.83 15.71
CA LYS A 37 5.70 -8.06 14.26
C LYS A 37 4.52 -7.31 13.64
N ILE A 38 3.35 -7.34 14.28
CA ILE A 38 2.17 -6.58 13.85
C ILE A 38 2.45 -5.09 13.90
N HIS A 39 3.05 -4.59 14.99
CA HIS A 39 3.38 -3.17 15.13
C HIS A 39 4.32 -2.70 14.03
N LYS A 40 5.40 -3.45 13.74
CA LYS A 40 6.32 -3.15 12.64
C LYS A 40 5.58 -3.07 11.30
N PHE A 41 4.64 -3.98 11.05
CA PHE A 41 3.85 -3.93 9.83
C PHE A 41 2.92 -2.70 9.78
N LEU A 42 2.26 -2.35 10.88
CA LEU A 42 1.35 -1.20 10.97
C LEU A 42 2.04 0.16 10.76
N ILE A 43 3.36 0.24 10.91
CA ILE A 43 4.12 1.45 10.54
C ILE A 43 3.97 1.76 9.04
N ASN A 44 3.94 0.74 8.18
CA ASN A 44 3.70 0.94 6.74
C ASN A 44 2.33 1.54 6.47
N PHE A 45 1.30 1.09 7.21
CA PHE A 45 -0.04 1.68 7.14
C PHE A 45 -0.04 3.14 7.60
N LYS A 46 0.64 3.46 8.69
CA LYS A 46 0.75 4.84 9.17
C LYS A 46 1.40 5.74 8.11
N LEU A 47 2.51 5.30 7.52
CA LEU A 47 3.22 6.05 6.48
C LEU A 47 2.31 6.32 5.29
N LEU A 48 1.66 5.29 4.74
CA LEU A 48 0.80 5.42 3.58
C LEU A 48 -0.44 6.28 3.87
N SER A 49 -1.10 6.08 5.01
CA SER A 49 -2.24 6.91 5.40
C SER A 49 -1.84 8.38 5.58
N THR A 50 -0.63 8.66 6.10
CA THR A 50 -0.13 10.04 6.24
C THR A 50 0.14 10.65 4.87
N LYS A 51 0.74 9.90 3.94
CA LYS A 51 0.95 10.37 2.55
C LYS A 51 -0.38 10.61 1.83
N LEU A 52 -1.36 9.72 1.99
CA LEU A 52 -2.67 9.82 1.34
C LEU A 52 -3.55 10.93 1.93
N GLY A 53 -3.43 11.17 3.24
CA GLY A 53 -4.12 12.26 3.95
C GLY A 53 -3.41 13.61 3.82
N GLY A 54 -2.31 13.69 3.07
CA GLY A 54 -1.63 14.95 2.80
C GLY A 54 -2.46 15.85 1.90
N GLU A 55 -2.64 17.11 2.30
CA GLU A 55 -3.46 18.09 1.55
C GLU A 55 -2.64 18.85 0.49
N LYS A 56 -1.31 18.73 0.51
CA LYS A 56 -0.41 19.52 -0.36
C LYS A 56 -0.46 19.13 -1.83
N TYR A 57 -0.81 17.89 -2.16
CA TYR A 57 -0.81 17.36 -3.53
C TYR A 57 -2.00 16.44 -3.77
N VAL A 58 -2.37 16.23 -5.04
CA VAL A 58 -3.43 15.28 -5.40
C VAL A 58 -2.96 13.85 -5.08
N THR A 59 -3.56 13.24 -4.06
CA THR A 59 -3.24 11.88 -3.58
C THR A 59 -4.18 10.81 -4.13
N LEU A 60 -5.22 11.20 -4.85
CA LEU A 60 -6.23 10.28 -5.39
C LEU A 60 -5.63 9.15 -6.27
N PRO A 61 -4.69 9.44 -7.19
CA PRO A 61 -3.96 8.41 -7.95
C PRO A 61 -3.18 7.44 -7.07
N LEU A 62 -2.56 7.98 -6.00
CA LEU A 62 -1.71 7.22 -5.09
C LEU A 62 -2.49 6.21 -4.25
N VAL A 63 -3.82 6.32 -4.14
CA VAL A 63 -4.65 5.37 -3.40
C VAL A 63 -4.48 3.96 -3.97
N ILE A 64 -4.65 3.78 -5.28
CA ILE A 64 -4.51 2.47 -5.95
C ILE A 64 -3.09 1.92 -5.77
N VAL A 65 -2.08 2.76 -5.98
CA VAL A 65 -0.66 2.38 -5.80
C VAL A 65 -0.39 1.94 -4.37
N SER A 66 -0.84 2.71 -3.38
CA SER A 66 -0.68 2.40 -1.96
C SER A 66 -1.42 1.13 -1.55
N PHE A 67 -2.58 0.87 -2.17
CA PHE A 67 -3.32 -0.36 -1.93
C PHE A 67 -2.55 -1.60 -2.40
N ASN A 68 -2.00 -1.53 -3.61
CA ASN A 68 -1.21 -2.60 -4.22
C ASN A 68 0.09 -2.84 -3.42
N LEU A 69 0.86 -1.80 -3.11
CA LEU A 69 2.10 -1.91 -2.33
C LEU A 69 1.90 -2.64 -0.99
N LEU A 70 0.79 -2.37 -0.31
CA LEU A 70 0.46 -3.06 0.92
C LEU A 70 0.05 -4.52 0.71
N LEU A 71 -0.65 -4.84 -0.38
CA LEU A 71 -0.99 -6.22 -0.71
C LEU A 71 0.28 -7.02 -1.01
N ASP A 72 1.16 -6.46 -1.84
CA ASP A 72 2.45 -7.07 -2.18
C ASP A 72 3.30 -7.29 -0.92
N LYS A 73 3.32 -6.30 -0.01
CA LYS A 73 4.04 -6.43 1.28
C LYS A 73 3.45 -7.53 2.17
N ILE A 74 2.11 -7.68 2.20
CA ILE A 74 1.46 -8.77 2.93
C ILE A 74 1.83 -10.12 2.31
N GLU A 75 1.73 -10.25 0.99
CA GLU A 75 2.05 -11.48 0.27
C GLU A 75 3.53 -11.88 0.47
N PHE A 76 4.44 -10.92 0.41
CA PHE A 76 5.85 -11.12 0.72
C PHE A 76 6.08 -11.61 2.15
N ILE A 77 5.45 -10.99 3.15
CA ILE A 77 5.58 -11.40 4.56
C ILE A 77 5.03 -12.81 4.77
N VAL A 78 3.87 -13.12 4.18
CA VAL A 78 3.28 -14.47 4.27
C VAL A 78 4.21 -15.51 3.66
N LYS A 79 4.77 -15.23 2.48
CA LYS A 79 5.72 -16.13 1.81
C LYS A 79 6.97 -16.38 2.67
N GLN A 80 7.57 -15.31 3.21
CA GLN A 80 8.74 -15.42 4.09
C GLN A 80 8.48 -16.23 5.37
N LEU A 81 7.25 -16.17 5.89
CA LEU A 81 6.85 -16.95 7.06
C LEU A 81 6.50 -18.41 6.70
N ASP A 82 6.07 -18.68 5.46
CA ASP A 82 5.71 -20.00 4.95
C ASP A 82 6.94 -20.82 4.54
N GLU A 83 7.96 -20.17 3.96
CA GLU A 83 9.22 -20.80 3.52
C GLU A 83 10.20 -21.10 4.67
N LYS A 84 9.87 -20.69 5.89
CA LYS A 84 10.74 -20.84 7.06
C LYS A 84 10.81 -22.32 7.49
N PRO A 85 12.01 -22.95 7.52
CA PRO A 85 12.16 -24.40 7.73
C PRO A 85 11.74 -24.90 9.12
N ASN A 86 11.63 -24.01 10.11
CA ASN A 86 11.12 -24.30 11.45
C ASN A 86 9.98 -23.33 11.79
N ARG A 87 8.79 -23.64 11.27
CA ARG A 87 7.58 -22.84 11.52
C ARG A 87 7.15 -22.99 12.97
N SER A 88 7.02 -21.87 13.67
CA SER A 88 6.49 -21.84 15.04
C SER A 88 4.99 -21.54 15.05
N GLU A 89 4.32 -21.83 16.18
CA GLU A 89 2.92 -21.44 16.39
C GLU A 89 2.71 -19.91 16.23
N VAL A 90 3.73 -19.11 16.59
CA VAL A 90 3.76 -17.66 16.36
C VAL A 90 3.72 -17.33 14.88
N ASP A 91 4.50 -18.03 14.05
CA ASP A 91 4.54 -17.82 12.61
C ASP A 91 3.17 -18.18 11.98
N GLU A 92 2.57 -19.30 12.37
CA GLU A 92 1.23 -19.72 11.90
C GLU A 92 0.13 -18.70 12.24
N ARG A 93 0.10 -18.22 13.49
CA ARG A 93 -0.85 -17.17 13.91
C ARG A 93 -0.65 -15.87 13.12
N LEU A 94 0.60 -15.49 12.85
CA LEU A 94 0.90 -14.32 12.03
C LEU A 94 0.42 -14.49 10.58
N ILE A 95 0.63 -15.66 9.98
CA ILE A 95 0.17 -15.96 8.61
C ILE A 95 -1.34 -15.86 8.50
N LEU A 96 -2.09 -16.45 9.43
CA LEU A 96 -3.54 -16.33 9.48
C LEU A 96 -3.98 -14.87 9.63
N GLY A 97 -3.32 -14.11 10.50
CA GLY A 97 -3.59 -12.68 10.69
C GLY A 97 -3.34 -11.86 9.42
N PHE A 98 -2.23 -12.11 8.72
CA PHE A 98 -1.87 -11.42 7.49
C PHE A 98 -2.78 -11.80 6.31
N GLN A 99 -3.18 -13.07 6.20
CA GLN A 99 -4.17 -13.51 5.22
C GLN A 99 -5.54 -12.86 5.48
N ALA A 100 -6.01 -12.81 6.73
CA ALA A 100 -7.23 -12.10 7.08
C ALA A 100 -7.15 -10.60 6.75
N ALA A 101 -5.97 -9.98 6.96
CA ALA A 101 -5.73 -8.58 6.57
C ALA A 101 -5.80 -8.39 5.05
N ARG A 102 -5.19 -9.30 4.27
CA ARG A 102 -5.27 -9.31 2.80
C ARG A 102 -6.72 -9.38 2.33
N ASP A 103 -7.49 -10.33 2.86
CA ASP A 103 -8.89 -10.54 2.47
C ASP A 103 -9.76 -9.35 2.82
N LYS A 104 -9.56 -8.76 4.01
CA LYS A 104 -10.23 -7.52 4.40
C LYS A 104 -9.89 -6.39 3.45
N LYS A 105 -8.61 -6.21 3.09
CA LYS A 105 -8.21 -5.20 2.11
C LYS A 105 -8.86 -5.43 0.75
N LEU A 106 -8.83 -6.66 0.22
CA LEU A 106 -9.44 -6.99 -1.07
C LEU A 106 -10.95 -6.73 -1.06
N LYS A 107 -11.64 -7.04 0.04
CA LYS A 107 -13.07 -6.72 0.21
C LYS A 107 -13.35 -5.23 0.14
N HIS A 108 -12.53 -4.40 0.78
CA HIS A 108 -12.66 -2.93 0.69
C HIS A 108 -12.27 -2.41 -0.69
N TYR A 109 -11.27 -3.02 -1.31
CA TYR A 109 -10.75 -2.59 -2.60
C TYR A 109 -11.74 -2.83 -3.74
N LYS A 110 -12.51 -3.93 -3.68
CA LYS A 110 -13.65 -4.18 -4.59
C LYS A 110 -14.76 -3.13 -4.51
N LYS A 111 -14.85 -2.36 -3.42
CA LYS A 111 -15.79 -1.24 -3.28
C LYS A 111 -15.25 0.08 -3.85
N SER A 112 -14.00 0.09 -4.33
CA SER A 112 -13.39 1.29 -4.89
C SER A 112 -14.08 1.71 -6.18
N ASN A 113 -14.18 3.02 -6.38
CA ASN A 113 -14.83 3.61 -7.54
C ASN A 113 -13.87 3.70 -8.74
N TRP A 114 -14.41 3.64 -9.97
CA TRP A 114 -13.66 3.80 -11.23
C TRP A 114 -12.88 5.14 -11.30
N ILE A 115 -13.30 6.13 -10.50
CA ILE A 115 -12.65 7.44 -10.36
C ILE A 115 -11.19 7.31 -9.91
N TYR A 116 -10.89 6.44 -8.94
CA TYR A 116 -9.51 6.26 -8.47
C TYR A 116 -8.59 5.77 -9.59
N CYS A 117 -9.09 4.83 -10.39
CA CYS A 117 -8.34 4.24 -11.49
C CYS A 117 -8.19 5.20 -12.66
N THR A 118 -9.23 5.99 -12.94
CA THR A 118 -9.17 7.06 -13.94
C THR A 118 -8.17 8.15 -13.54
N SER A 119 -8.18 8.56 -12.27
CA SER A 119 -7.21 9.53 -11.75
C SER A 119 -5.78 9.01 -11.90
N LEU A 120 -5.57 7.70 -11.70
CA LEU A 120 -4.26 7.07 -11.89
C LEU A 120 -3.85 6.96 -13.37
N ILE A 121 -4.78 6.68 -14.28
CA ILE A 121 -4.51 6.68 -15.73
C ILE A 121 -4.14 8.08 -16.24
N LEU A 122 -4.80 9.11 -15.69
CA LEU A 122 -4.59 10.51 -16.06
C LEU A 122 -3.35 11.12 -15.38
N ASP A 123 -2.76 10.43 -14.40
CA ASP A 123 -1.58 10.92 -13.70
C ASP A 123 -0.32 10.60 -14.54
N PRO A 124 0.34 11.61 -15.14
CA PRO A 124 1.51 11.38 -15.99
C PRO A 124 2.70 10.81 -15.19
N ARG A 125 2.70 10.93 -13.86
CA ARG A 125 3.73 10.35 -12.99
C ARG A 125 3.64 8.83 -13.01
N HIS A 126 2.45 8.25 -13.17
CA HIS A 126 2.25 6.81 -13.08
C HIS A 126 2.06 6.17 -14.45
N LYS A 127 2.99 5.29 -14.83
CA LYS A 127 2.84 4.53 -16.07
C LYS A 127 1.70 3.52 -15.95
N THR A 128 0.83 3.46 -16.95
CA THR A 128 -0.28 2.48 -17.04
C THR A 128 0.18 1.02 -17.06
N GLN A 129 1.49 0.78 -17.21
CA GLN A 129 2.15 -0.52 -17.10
C GLN A 129 2.12 -1.07 -15.67
N ASN A 130 2.00 -0.23 -14.64
CA ASN A 130 1.89 -0.66 -13.24
C ASN A 130 0.62 -1.48 -12.96
N PHE A 131 -0.41 -1.36 -13.80
CA PHE A 131 -1.61 -2.18 -13.72
C PHE A 131 -1.42 -3.59 -14.31
N ASP A 132 -0.39 -3.82 -15.14
CA ASP A 132 -0.20 -5.09 -15.83
C ASP A 132 0.51 -6.14 -14.98
N VAL A 133 0.97 -5.74 -13.77
CA VAL A 133 1.68 -6.60 -12.82
C VAL A 133 0.74 -7.63 -12.19
N THR A 134 -0.53 -7.29 -11.99
CA THR A 134 -1.51 -8.20 -11.37
C THR A 134 -2.68 -8.49 -12.31
N LEU A 135 -3.20 -9.72 -12.29
CA LEU A 135 -4.37 -10.12 -13.09
C LEU A 135 -5.57 -9.19 -12.85
N TRP A 136 -5.72 -8.75 -11.61
CA TRP A 136 -6.76 -7.81 -11.20
C TRP A 136 -6.50 -6.38 -11.70
N GLY A 137 -5.25 -5.90 -11.66
CA GLY A 137 -4.87 -4.60 -12.21
C GLY A 137 -5.22 -4.48 -13.69
N LYS A 138 -5.03 -5.56 -14.46
CA LYS A 138 -5.42 -5.65 -15.88
C LYS A 138 -6.93 -5.49 -16.07
N GLN A 139 -7.75 -6.14 -15.24
CA GLN A 139 -9.21 -6.06 -15.33
C GLN A 139 -9.70 -4.63 -15.09
N ILE A 140 -9.16 -3.96 -14.09
CA ILE A 140 -9.56 -2.60 -13.73
C ILE A 140 -9.05 -1.55 -14.69
N LYS A 141 -7.83 -1.71 -15.22
CA LYS A 141 -7.33 -0.89 -16.31
C LYS A 141 -8.30 -0.92 -17.49
N THR A 142 -8.76 -2.12 -17.86
CA THR A 142 -9.70 -2.32 -18.96
C THR A 142 -11.05 -1.67 -18.68
N GLU A 143 -11.63 -1.87 -17.49
CA GLU A 143 -12.91 -1.25 -17.11
C GLU A 143 -12.83 0.28 -17.07
N SER A 144 -11.74 0.81 -16.52
CA SER A 144 -11.53 2.25 -16.36
C SER A 144 -11.31 2.95 -17.69
N LEU A 145 -10.52 2.35 -18.60
CA LEU A 145 -10.36 2.85 -19.97
C LEU A 145 -11.67 2.82 -20.75
N ARG A 146 -12.50 1.78 -20.57
CA ARG A 146 -13.82 1.71 -21.19
C ARG A 146 -14.71 2.87 -20.73
N LYS A 147 -14.85 3.08 -19.41
CA LYS A 147 -15.65 4.17 -18.85
C LYS A 147 -15.12 5.55 -19.23
N LEU A 148 -13.80 5.74 -19.23
CA LEU A 148 -13.19 7.00 -19.66
C LEU A 148 -13.52 7.30 -21.13
N ASN A 149 -13.46 6.29 -22.00
CA ASN A 149 -13.83 6.45 -23.40
C ASN A 149 -15.32 6.75 -23.59
N GLU A 150 -16.21 6.16 -22.78
CA GLU A 150 -17.64 6.48 -22.79
C GLU A 150 -17.89 7.93 -22.40
N LEU A 151 -17.30 8.39 -21.29
CA LEU A 151 -17.38 9.78 -20.83
C LEU A 151 -16.80 10.75 -21.85
N TYR A 152 -15.67 10.40 -22.48
CA TYR A 152 -15.05 11.24 -23.50
C TYR A 152 -15.93 11.36 -24.75
N LYS A 153 -16.58 10.27 -25.18
CA LYS A 153 -17.53 10.29 -26.30
C LYS A 153 -18.75 11.16 -25.98
N GLU A 154 -19.31 11.02 -24.78
CA GLU A 154 -20.43 11.83 -24.30
C GLU A 154 -20.05 13.31 -24.23
N TYR A 155 -18.90 13.64 -23.61
CA TYR A 155 -18.35 15.00 -23.57
C TYR A 155 -18.16 15.58 -24.98
N LYS A 156 -17.55 14.80 -25.90
CA LYS A 156 -17.35 15.23 -27.28
C LYS A 156 -18.67 15.47 -28.01
N SER A 157 -19.71 14.65 -27.78
CA SER A 157 -21.04 14.87 -28.36
C SER A 157 -21.76 16.10 -27.80
N LEU A 158 -21.56 16.42 -26.51
CA LEU A 158 -22.09 17.62 -25.87
C LEU A 158 -21.35 18.89 -26.34
N HIS A 159 -20.04 18.80 -26.55
CA HIS A 159 -19.21 19.94 -26.94
C HIS A 159 -19.02 20.11 -28.45
N SER A 160 -19.36 19.14 -29.29
CA SER A 160 -19.55 19.36 -30.73
C SER A 160 -20.68 20.35 -31.03
N VAL A 161 -21.55 20.63 -30.04
CA VAL A 161 -22.60 21.64 -30.11
C VAL A 161 -22.15 23.01 -29.58
N ASN A 162 -21.11 23.09 -28.75
CA ASN A 162 -20.74 24.30 -27.99
C ASN A 162 -19.24 24.66 -28.11
N THR A 163 -18.70 24.72 -29.33
CA THR A 163 -17.33 25.16 -29.57
C THR A 163 -17.25 26.69 -29.63
N SER A 164 -17.05 27.35 -28.49
CA SER A 164 -16.35 28.64 -28.42
C SER A 164 -16.03 29.00 -26.97
N LEU A 165 -14.78 28.77 -26.54
CA LEU A 165 -13.96 29.60 -25.64
C LEU A 165 -12.84 28.76 -25.02
N GLU A 166 -11.64 28.91 -25.59
CA GLU A 166 -10.38 28.47 -24.97
C GLU A 166 -9.87 29.52 -23.96
N SER A 167 -9.09 29.08 -22.97
CA SER A 167 -8.05 29.91 -22.34
C SER A 167 -6.95 29.03 -21.70
N PRO A 168 -5.66 29.45 -21.67
CA PRO A 168 -4.50 28.57 -21.48
C PRO A 168 -4.01 28.43 -20.03
N ARG A 169 -3.34 27.29 -19.75
CA ARG A 169 -2.66 26.93 -18.50
C ARG A 169 -1.30 27.62 -18.37
N ASN A 170 -0.93 28.00 -17.14
CA ASN A 170 0.43 28.39 -16.76
C ASN A 170 1.04 27.37 -15.76
N GLU A 171 2.32 27.04 -15.97
CA GLU A 171 3.11 26.01 -15.29
C GLU A 171 3.92 26.51 -14.07
N LYS A 172 4.50 25.52 -13.34
CA LYS A 172 5.69 25.50 -12.43
C LYS A 172 5.35 25.32 -10.92
N LYS A 173 6.08 24.56 -10.08
CA LYS A 173 7.51 24.17 -9.99
C LYS A 173 7.72 22.96 -9.03
N GLU A 174 8.82 22.21 -9.20
CA GLU A 174 9.28 21.06 -8.38
C GLU A 174 9.95 21.44 -7.04
N CYS A 175 9.95 20.52 -6.06
CA CYS A 175 10.83 20.54 -4.87
C CYS A 175 11.30 19.12 -4.50
N GLU A 176 12.59 19.05 -4.16
CA GLU A 176 13.49 17.91 -3.86
C GLU A 176 13.35 17.42 -2.40
N TYR A 177 13.60 16.13 -2.12
CA TYR A 177 13.67 15.57 -0.76
C TYR A 177 14.73 14.46 -0.62
N ASP A 178 15.44 14.49 0.51
CA ASP A 178 16.54 13.61 0.91
C ASP A 178 16.10 12.17 1.27
N GLU A 179 16.97 11.20 0.95
CA GLU A 179 16.79 9.75 1.10
C GLU A 179 17.25 9.22 2.47
N ASP A 180 16.41 8.39 3.12
CA ASP A 180 16.80 7.50 4.23
C ASP A 180 16.37 6.05 3.89
N GLU A 181 17.33 5.11 3.98
CA GLU A 181 17.37 3.84 3.23
C GLU A 181 16.40 2.69 3.62
N ASP A 182 15.56 2.80 4.65
CA ASP A 182 14.71 1.67 5.12
C ASP A 182 13.19 1.89 4.99
N VAL A 183 12.80 2.92 4.25
CA VAL A 183 11.40 3.29 3.96
C VAL A 183 10.98 2.73 2.60
N ILE A 184 9.68 2.50 2.37
CA ILE A 184 9.17 2.25 1.00
C ILE A 184 9.55 3.46 0.15
N ASP A 185 10.59 3.27 -0.64
CA ASP A 185 11.14 4.27 -1.52
C ASP A 185 10.28 4.36 -2.78
N PHE A 186 9.69 5.54 -2.97
CA PHE A 186 8.86 5.85 -4.12
C PHE A 186 9.71 6.28 -5.32
N GLU A 187 10.96 6.73 -5.13
CA GLU A 187 11.89 7.14 -6.20
C GLU A 187 12.28 5.94 -7.07
N LYS A 188 12.48 4.76 -6.47
CA LYS A 188 12.72 3.50 -7.20
C LYS A 188 11.62 3.10 -8.20
N LEU A 189 10.41 3.64 -8.09
CA LEU A 189 9.34 3.42 -9.08
C LEU A 189 9.53 4.26 -10.37
N TYR A 190 10.38 5.30 -10.32
CA TYR A 190 10.51 6.30 -11.38
C TYR A 190 11.91 6.36 -12.03
N VAL A 191 12.90 5.64 -11.51
CA VAL A 191 14.23 5.53 -12.17
C VAL A 191 14.09 4.90 -13.57
N PRO A 192 14.55 5.55 -14.65
CA PRO A 192 14.56 4.96 -15.99
C PRO A 192 15.62 3.86 -16.05
N ARG A 193 15.22 2.59 -16.11
CA ARG A 193 16.18 1.49 -16.29
C ARG A 193 16.53 1.35 -17.77
N SER A 194 17.78 1.65 -18.10
CA SER A 194 18.38 1.24 -19.37
C SER A 194 18.35 -0.28 -19.51
N HIS A 195 18.09 -0.70 -20.74
CA HIS A 195 17.90 -2.07 -21.20
C HIS A 195 19.16 -2.94 -21.00
N LEU A 196 19.55 -3.30 -19.77
CA LEU A 196 20.60 -4.32 -19.54
C LEU A 196 20.63 -4.99 -18.16
N ASP A 197 19.76 -4.63 -17.20
CA ASP A 197 19.83 -5.17 -15.83
C ASP A 197 18.61 -6.03 -15.40
N LEU A 198 17.93 -6.67 -16.36
CA LEU A 198 16.87 -7.65 -16.01
C LEU A 198 17.46 -8.92 -15.38
N ASP A 199 18.70 -9.29 -15.71
CA ASP A 199 19.34 -10.51 -15.20
C ASP A 199 19.90 -10.36 -13.76
N LEU A 200 20.26 -9.14 -13.33
CA LEU A 200 20.70 -8.92 -11.94
C LEU A 200 19.52 -8.91 -10.95
N PHE A 201 18.34 -8.43 -11.37
CA PHE A 201 17.15 -8.41 -10.51
C PHE A 201 16.58 -9.81 -10.27
N ILE A 202 16.72 -10.73 -11.25
CA ILE A 202 16.32 -12.14 -11.09
C ILE A 202 17.30 -12.90 -10.19
N LYS A 203 18.60 -12.56 -10.20
CA LYS A 203 19.60 -13.21 -9.33
C LYS A 203 19.61 -12.73 -7.87
N ALA A 204 18.99 -11.59 -7.56
CA ALA A 204 18.90 -11.09 -6.19
C ALA A 204 17.65 -11.55 -5.42
N TYR A 205 16.70 -12.21 -6.10
CA TYR A 205 15.39 -12.62 -5.54
C TYR A 205 14.93 -14.04 -5.97
N LEU A 206 15.90 -14.91 -6.30
CA LEU A 206 15.79 -16.37 -6.14
C LEU A 206 16.63 -16.77 -4.93
#